data_AF-A0A255H433-F1
#
_entry.id   AF-A0A255H433-F1
#
_cell.length_a   1.000
_cell.length_b   1.000
_cell.length_c   1.000
_cell.angle_alpha   90.00
_cell.angle_beta   90.00
_cell.angle_gamma   90.00
#
_symmetry.space_group_name_H-M   'P 1'
#
loop_
_entity.id
_entity.type
_entity.pdbx_description
1 polymer ?
#
loop_
_entity_poly.entity_id
_entity_poly.type
_entity_poly.pdbx_seq_one_letter_code
_entity_poly.pdbx_strand_id
1 'polypeptide(L)'
;MPQNRGNGTTKAPTRRRTATKKAARKSARANATKKTVAQVAKKAAGVTPRAATGPSQRTSRDQAGPFARLGRQDGIAQVRQAATMLRATDRLRRILERKMAHRLDEHGHSQREIADALGTNQPAVHRMLKIPTKSSIETPEEIILRATVTGSDRDELVRNLAKYPYTFGAVAPYPFEGTTPGTWDQIETAALMGYLSTSEFERICAAVEPPSTAG
;
A
#
# COMPACT_ATOMS: atom_id res chain seq x y z
N MET A 1 -45.04 -58.21 -1.44
CA MET A 1 -43.93 -59.19 -1.54
C MET A 1 -43.85 -59.62 -2.99
N PRO A 2 -42.69 -59.66 -3.68
CA PRO A 2 -41.29 -59.82 -3.24
C PRO A 2 -40.50 -58.48 -3.26
N GLN A 3 -39.37 -58.20 -2.59
CA GLN A 3 -38.12 -58.89 -2.21
C GLN A 3 -37.13 -59.24 -3.33
N ASN A 4 -36.10 -58.40 -3.53
CA ASN A 4 -34.69 -58.80 -3.78
C ASN A 4 -33.79 -57.53 -3.81
N ARG A 5 -32.96 -57.21 -2.81
CA ARG A 5 -31.59 -57.67 -2.48
C ARG A 5 -30.57 -57.62 -3.64
N GLY A 6 -29.50 -56.87 -3.42
CA GLY A 6 -28.26 -56.92 -4.20
C GLY A 6 -27.13 -56.07 -3.58
N ASN A 7 -26.25 -56.73 -2.84
CA ASN A 7 -25.02 -56.22 -2.20
C ASN A 7 -23.99 -55.66 -3.20
N GLY A 8 -23.13 -54.75 -2.73
CA GLY A 8 -21.90 -54.35 -3.42
C GLY A 8 -20.87 -53.73 -2.47
N THR A 9 -19.93 -54.56 -2.02
CA THR A 9 -18.80 -54.30 -1.11
C THR A 9 -17.75 -53.28 -1.60
N THR A 10 -17.19 -52.59 -0.61
CA THR A 10 -15.84 -52.00 -0.44
C THR A 10 -14.77 -52.26 -1.51
N LYS A 11 -14.08 -51.17 -1.93
CA LYS A 11 -12.63 -51.11 -2.20
C LYS A 11 -12.13 -49.66 -2.39
N ALA A 12 -11.45 -49.13 -1.38
CA ALA A 12 -10.29 -48.24 -1.58
C ALA A 12 -9.06 -49.16 -1.79
N PRO A 13 -7.95 -48.78 -2.48
CA PRO A 13 -7.12 -47.65 -2.03
C PRO A 13 -6.21 -46.96 -3.09
N THR A 14 -5.47 -45.95 -2.61
CA THR A 14 -4.12 -45.53 -3.04
C THR A 14 -3.93 -44.75 -4.36
N ARG A 15 -3.65 -43.44 -4.25
CA ARG A 15 -2.44 -42.83 -4.86
C ARG A 15 -2.06 -41.49 -4.21
N ARG A 16 -1.31 -41.63 -3.12
CA ARG A 16 -0.40 -40.65 -2.52
C ARG A 16 0.84 -40.57 -3.43
N ARG A 17 1.22 -39.38 -3.93
CA ARG A 17 2.58 -38.94 -4.36
C ARG A 17 2.55 -37.94 -5.54
N THR A 18 2.30 -36.66 -5.27
CA THR A 18 2.83 -35.53 -6.09
C THR A 18 3.00 -34.22 -5.32
N ALA A 19 2.54 -34.13 -4.06
CA ALA A 19 2.55 -32.89 -3.28
C ALA A 19 3.95 -32.38 -2.84
N THR A 20 5.00 -33.20 -2.92
CA THR A 20 6.29 -32.87 -2.28
C THR A 20 7.30 -32.12 -3.17
N LYS A 21 7.05 -31.95 -4.48
CA LYS A 21 8.01 -31.23 -5.36
C LYS A 21 7.64 -29.76 -5.62
N LYS A 22 6.35 -29.38 -5.50
CA LYS A 22 5.88 -27.99 -5.70
C LYS A 22 6.16 -27.08 -4.49
N ALA A 23 6.26 -27.67 -3.30
CA ALA A 23 6.66 -26.97 -2.07
C ALA A 23 8.14 -26.52 -2.08
N ALA A 24 9.04 -27.28 -2.74
CA ALA A 24 10.47 -26.98 -2.75
C ALA A 24 10.85 -25.77 -3.64
N ARG A 25 10.08 -25.48 -4.71
CA ARG A 25 10.31 -24.29 -5.56
C ARG A 25 9.66 -23.00 -5.02
N LYS A 26 8.60 -23.10 -4.20
CA LYS A 26 7.95 -21.93 -3.55
C LYS A 26 8.79 -21.39 -2.38
N SER A 27 9.50 -22.27 -1.67
CA SER A 27 10.36 -21.91 -0.53
C SER A 27 11.67 -21.18 -0.93
N ALA A 28 12.20 -21.45 -2.13
CA ALA A 28 13.41 -20.79 -2.62
C ALA A 28 13.19 -19.31 -3.04
N ARG A 29 11.96 -18.93 -3.42
CA ARG A 29 11.64 -17.55 -3.86
C ARG A 29 11.27 -16.62 -2.69
N ALA A 30 10.67 -17.14 -1.62
CA ALA A 30 10.33 -16.37 -0.42
C ALA A 30 11.55 -16.06 0.47
N ASN A 31 12.55 -16.94 0.49
CA ASN A 31 13.81 -16.68 1.20
C ASN A 31 14.73 -15.69 0.47
N ALA A 32 14.54 -15.47 -0.83
CA ALA A 32 15.27 -14.43 -1.56
C ALA A 32 14.81 -13.02 -1.13
N THR A 33 13.50 -12.81 -0.94
CA THR A 33 12.94 -11.48 -0.63
C THR A 33 13.19 -11.03 0.82
N LYS A 34 13.14 -11.95 1.80
CA LYS A 34 13.52 -11.65 3.20
C LYS A 34 15.01 -11.29 3.33
N LYS A 35 15.86 -11.89 2.50
CA LYS A 35 17.30 -11.58 2.47
C LYS A 35 17.57 -10.21 1.84
N THR A 36 16.85 -9.82 0.79
CA THR A 36 17.08 -8.53 0.11
C THR A 36 16.66 -7.32 0.95
N VAL A 37 15.56 -7.39 1.71
CA VAL A 37 15.10 -6.27 2.55
C VAL A 37 16.00 -6.09 3.79
N ALA A 38 16.45 -7.19 4.40
CA ALA A 38 17.41 -7.13 5.52
C ALA A 38 18.84 -6.72 5.09
N GLN A 39 19.26 -7.07 3.87
CA GLN A 39 20.60 -6.77 3.35
C GLN A 39 20.73 -5.34 2.80
N VAL A 40 19.63 -4.73 2.33
CA VAL A 40 19.59 -3.29 2.00
C VAL A 40 19.57 -2.43 3.28
N ALA A 41 18.89 -2.88 4.34
CA ALA A 41 18.88 -2.18 5.64
C ALA A 41 20.25 -2.21 6.35
N LYS A 42 21.00 -3.33 6.28
CA LYS A 42 22.36 -3.41 6.87
C LYS A 42 23.42 -2.59 6.13
N LYS A 43 23.26 -2.32 4.83
CA LYS A 43 24.21 -1.51 4.05
C LYS A 43 24.08 0.00 4.30
N ALA A 44 22.96 0.45 4.91
CA ALA A 44 22.73 1.85 5.26
C ALA A 44 23.22 2.21 6.68
N ALA A 45 23.49 1.23 7.55
CA ALA A 45 23.80 1.44 8.97
C ALA A 45 25.27 1.18 9.37
N GLY A 46 26.15 0.84 8.43
CA GLY A 46 27.53 0.43 8.70
C GLY A 46 28.56 1.31 8.00
N VAL A 47 28.63 2.61 8.34
CA VAL A 47 29.80 3.44 8.04
C VAL A 47 30.13 4.25 9.29
N THR A 48 30.99 3.68 10.13
CA THR A 48 31.70 4.41 11.19
C THR A 48 32.88 5.17 10.59
N PRO A 49 33.13 6.42 11.00
CA PRO A 49 34.30 7.17 10.58
C PRO A 49 35.55 6.70 11.35
N ARG A 50 36.60 6.33 10.62
CA ARG A 50 37.93 6.03 11.18
C ARG A 50 38.75 7.32 11.28
N ALA A 51 39.30 7.55 12.46
CA ALA A 51 40.07 8.74 12.82
C ALA A 51 41.40 8.89 12.05
N ALA A 52 41.80 10.16 11.97
CA ALA A 52 42.91 10.87 11.34
C ALA A 52 44.34 10.26 11.42
N THR A 53 45.20 10.69 10.48
CA THR A 53 46.49 11.39 10.74
C THR A 53 47.00 12.03 9.42
N GLY A 54 47.37 13.33 9.46
CA GLY A 54 47.81 14.18 8.31
C GLY A 54 49.27 13.97 7.86
N PRO A 55 49.95 14.91 7.15
CA PRO A 55 49.76 16.38 7.15
C PRO A 55 49.83 17.14 5.79
N SER A 56 49.49 18.43 5.86
CA SER A 56 49.90 19.59 5.05
C SER A 56 49.91 19.50 3.51
N GLN A 57 49.08 20.34 2.86
CA GLN A 57 49.57 21.58 2.25
C GLN A 57 48.44 22.62 2.10
N ARG A 58 48.88 23.86 2.00
CA ARG A 58 48.26 25.15 2.27
C ARG A 58 47.79 25.76 0.94
N THR A 59 46.49 25.98 0.74
CA THR A 59 45.98 27.05 -0.17
C THR A 59 44.54 27.46 0.17
N SER A 60 44.35 28.79 0.21
CA SER A 60 43.11 29.55 -0.03
C SER A 60 41.90 29.31 0.86
N ARG A 61 41.98 29.97 2.02
CA ARG A 61 40.88 30.39 2.87
C ARG A 61 40.25 31.67 2.30
N ASP A 62 39.09 31.53 1.66
CA ASP A 62 37.93 32.45 1.72
C ASP A 62 37.01 32.18 0.52
N GLN A 63 35.69 32.19 0.75
CA GLN A 63 34.58 32.01 -0.20
C GLN A 63 33.82 30.66 -0.19
N ALA A 64 33.66 30.02 0.98
CA ALA A 64 32.58 29.03 1.16
C ALA A 64 31.33 29.75 1.67
N GLY A 65 30.44 30.14 0.74
CA GLY A 65 29.17 30.79 1.06
C GLY A 65 28.27 29.94 1.98
N PRO A 66 27.27 30.56 2.64
CA PRO A 66 26.45 29.93 3.69
C PRO A 66 25.66 28.69 3.24
N PHE A 67 25.54 28.45 1.93
CA PHE A 67 24.82 27.31 1.35
C PHE A 67 25.67 26.04 1.15
N ALA A 68 26.99 26.10 1.32
CA ALA A 68 27.87 24.94 1.10
C ALA A 68 27.80 23.87 2.21
N ARG A 69 27.03 24.12 3.29
CA ARG A 69 26.98 23.27 4.50
C ARG A 69 25.64 22.59 4.80
N LEU A 70 24.61 22.78 3.99
CA LEU A 70 23.45 21.89 4.02
C LEU A 70 23.81 20.69 3.16
N GLY A 71 23.97 19.52 3.78
CA GLY A 71 24.50 18.34 3.11
C GLY A 71 23.63 17.98 1.90
N ARG A 72 24.24 17.58 0.79
CA ARG A 72 23.54 17.07 -0.42
C ARG A 72 22.44 16.04 -0.09
N GLN A 73 22.59 15.32 1.03
CA GLN A 73 21.63 14.35 1.52
C GLN A 73 20.35 14.98 2.09
N ASP A 74 20.45 16.13 2.76
CA ASP A 74 19.30 16.86 3.32
C ASP A 74 18.40 17.40 2.20
N GLY A 75 19.01 17.86 1.09
CA GLY A 75 18.28 18.29 -0.10
C GLY A 75 17.50 17.15 -0.77
N ILE A 76 18.09 15.96 -0.90
CA ILE A 76 17.39 14.80 -1.47
C ILE A 76 16.23 14.36 -0.57
N ALA A 77 16.40 14.39 0.75
CA ALA A 77 15.33 14.06 1.70
C ALA A 77 14.16 15.04 1.59
N GLN A 78 14.43 16.34 1.53
CA GLN A 78 13.40 17.38 1.35
C GLN A 78 12.66 17.21 0.03
N VAL A 79 13.37 16.98 -1.09
CA VAL A 79 12.74 16.74 -2.39
C VAL A 79 11.87 15.48 -2.38
N ARG A 80 12.31 14.41 -1.70
CA ARG A 80 11.50 13.19 -1.54
C ARG A 80 10.22 13.46 -0.77
N GLN A 81 10.31 14.21 0.33
CA GLN A 81 9.15 14.59 1.14
C GLN A 81 8.16 15.44 0.32
N ALA A 82 8.65 16.46 -0.37
CA ALA A 82 7.83 17.28 -1.27
C ALA A 82 7.17 16.44 -2.37
N ALA A 83 7.90 15.50 -2.98
CA ALA A 83 7.36 14.60 -3.98
C ALA A 83 6.29 13.66 -3.41
N THR A 84 6.44 13.20 -2.16
CA THR A 84 5.41 12.41 -1.46
C THR A 84 4.14 13.24 -1.23
N MET A 85 4.27 14.49 -0.77
CA MET A 85 3.12 15.40 -0.58
C MET A 85 2.39 15.68 -1.90
N LEU A 86 3.12 15.94 -2.98
CA LEU A 86 2.53 16.16 -4.31
C LEU A 86 1.76 14.92 -4.79
N ARG A 87 2.36 13.72 -4.69
CA ARG A 87 1.68 12.47 -5.04
C ARG A 87 0.44 12.23 -4.18
N ALA A 88 0.52 12.52 -2.88
CA ALA A 88 -0.61 12.37 -1.97
C ALA A 88 -1.75 13.32 -2.33
N THR A 89 -1.43 14.58 -2.62
CA THR A 89 -2.40 15.61 -3.06
C THR A 89 -3.10 15.19 -4.35
N ASP A 90 -2.32 14.79 -5.36
CA ASP A 90 -2.86 14.34 -6.64
C ASP A 90 -3.73 13.09 -6.50
N ARG A 91 -3.31 12.14 -5.66
CA ARG A 91 -4.07 10.91 -5.40
C ARG A 91 -5.38 11.21 -4.69
N LEU A 92 -5.36 12.02 -3.64
CA LEU A 92 -6.53 12.42 -2.89
C LEU A 92 -7.54 13.15 -3.80
N ARG A 93 -7.07 14.13 -4.57
CA ARG A 93 -7.89 14.86 -5.54
C ARG A 93 -8.62 13.90 -6.50
N ARG A 94 -7.93 12.92 -7.09
CA ARG A 94 -8.54 11.94 -8.01
C ARG A 94 -9.56 11.02 -7.33
N ILE A 95 -9.42 10.76 -6.03
CA ILE A 95 -10.41 9.99 -5.28
C ILE A 95 -11.65 10.86 -5.04
N LEU A 96 -11.45 12.09 -4.59
CA LEU A 96 -12.53 13.05 -4.31
C LEU A 96 -13.31 13.42 -5.57
N GLU A 97 -12.64 13.75 -6.68
CA GLU A 97 -13.29 14.04 -7.98
C GLU A 97 -14.20 12.89 -8.42
N ARG A 98 -13.73 11.65 -8.26
CA ARG A 98 -14.53 10.47 -8.59
C ARG A 98 -15.72 10.32 -7.66
N LYS A 99 -15.54 10.47 -6.35
CA LYS A 99 -16.66 10.42 -5.39
C LYS A 99 -17.69 11.52 -5.68
N MET A 100 -17.25 12.72 -6.05
CA MET A 100 -18.15 13.81 -6.47
C MET A 100 -18.89 13.47 -7.77
N ALA A 101 -18.20 12.92 -8.77
CA ALA A 101 -18.85 12.47 -10.01
C ALA A 101 -19.94 11.43 -9.74
N HIS A 102 -19.66 10.41 -8.93
CA HIS A 102 -20.66 9.40 -8.53
C HIS A 102 -21.84 10.01 -7.77
N ARG A 103 -21.59 10.93 -6.82
CA ARG A 103 -22.68 11.62 -6.10
C ARG A 103 -23.59 12.41 -7.05
N LEU A 104 -23.03 13.11 -8.03
CA LEU A 104 -23.83 13.86 -9.00
C LEU A 104 -24.63 12.93 -9.93
N ASP A 105 -24.04 11.82 -10.35
CA ASP A 105 -24.71 10.78 -11.15
C ASP A 105 -25.87 10.14 -10.35
N GLU A 106 -25.65 9.84 -9.07
CA GLU A 106 -26.69 9.35 -8.13
C GLU A 106 -27.85 10.35 -7.96
N HIS A 107 -27.60 11.65 -8.13
CA HIS A 107 -28.60 12.71 -8.12
C HIS A 107 -29.24 12.98 -9.50
N GLY A 108 -28.91 12.19 -10.52
CA GLY A 108 -29.53 12.26 -11.85
C GLY A 108 -28.94 13.31 -12.79
N HIS A 109 -27.80 13.91 -12.45
CA HIS A 109 -27.12 14.85 -13.35
C HIS A 109 -26.52 14.13 -14.57
N SER A 110 -26.61 14.75 -15.73
CA SER A 110 -26.00 14.23 -16.95
C SER A 110 -24.47 14.32 -16.90
N GLN A 111 -23.77 13.44 -17.64
CA GLN A 111 -22.30 13.48 -17.72
C GLN A 111 -21.74 14.82 -18.23
N ARG A 112 -22.54 15.58 -18.97
CA ARG A 112 -22.17 16.93 -19.43
C ARG A 112 -22.21 17.92 -18.27
N GLU A 113 -23.29 17.96 -17.51
CA GLU A 113 -23.40 18.82 -16.31
C GLU A 113 -22.34 18.46 -15.27
N ILE A 114 -22.04 17.18 -15.09
CA ILE A 114 -20.96 16.71 -14.22
C ILE A 114 -19.59 17.20 -14.72
N ALA A 115 -19.35 17.17 -16.03
CA ALA A 115 -18.10 17.65 -16.62
C ALA A 115 -17.92 19.15 -16.40
N ASP A 116 -18.98 19.92 -16.61
CA ASP A 116 -19.01 21.36 -16.38
C ASP A 116 -18.76 21.68 -14.90
N ALA A 117 -19.43 20.97 -13.97
CA ALA A 117 -19.28 21.17 -12.53
C ALA A 117 -17.86 20.82 -12.00
N LEU A 118 -17.23 19.79 -12.56
CA LEU A 118 -15.87 19.37 -12.16
C LEU A 118 -14.76 20.07 -12.95
N GLY A 119 -15.09 20.97 -13.88
CA GLY A 119 -14.10 21.64 -14.73
C GLY A 119 -13.30 20.66 -15.59
N THR A 120 -13.94 19.59 -16.08
CA THR A 120 -13.32 18.54 -16.88
C THR A 120 -14.09 18.29 -18.18
N ASN A 121 -13.82 17.18 -18.88
CA ASN A 121 -14.54 16.79 -20.09
C ASN A 121 -15.39 15.54 -19.90
N GLN A 122 -16.44 15.43 -20.71
CA GLN A 122 -17.38 14.30 -20.66
C GLN A 122 -16.70 12.91 -20.78
N PRO A 123 -15.71 12.69 -21.66
CA PRO A 123 -14.97 11.42 -21.67
C PRO A 123 -14.24 11.10 -20.35
N ALA A 124 -13.74 12.11 -19.64
CA ALA A 124 -13.12 11.92 -18.32
C ALA A 124 -14.17 11.50 -17.28
N VAL A 125 -15.33 12.15 -17.26
CA VAL A 125 -16.46 11.76 -16.40
C VAL A 125 -16.89 10.33 -16.68
N HIS A 126 -17.06 9.95 -17.94
CA HIS A 126 -17.41 8.58 -18.32
C HIS A 126 -16.40 7.57 -17.73
N ARG A 127 -15.09 7.83 -17.84
CA ARG A 127 -14.06 6.96 -17.25
C ARG A 127 -14.11 6.91 -15.71
N MET A 128 -14.46 8.03 -15.05
CA MET A 128 -14.61 8.09 -13.60
C MET A 128 -15.79 7.22 -13.14
N LEU A 129 -16.94 7.32 -13.81
CA LEU A 129 -18.16 6.57 -13.47
C LEU A 129 -18.03 5.07 -13.74
N LYS A 130 -17.22 4.66 -14.74
CA LYS A 130 -16.93 3.24 -14.98
C LYS A 130 -16.19 2.55 -13.84
N ILE A 131 -15.50 3.31 -12.99
CA ILE A 131 -14.78 2.74 -11.84
C ILE A 131 -15.70 2.83 -10.64
N PRO A 132 -16.13 1.70 -10.05
CA PRO A 132 -17.03 1.72 -8.92
C PRO A 132 -16.40 2.47 -7.75
N THR A 133 -17.19 3.34 -7.11
CA THR A 133 -16.78 4.01 -5.88
C THR A 133 -17.07 3.12 -4.67
N LYS A 134 -16.14 3.05 -3.72
CA LYS A 134 -16.29 2.26 -2.48
C LYS A 134 -16.99 3.12 -1.43
N SER A 135 -18.29 2.90 -1.21
CA SER A 135 -19.11 3.46 -0.12
C SER A 135 -19.10 4.99 0.05
N SER A 136 -20.10 5.53 0.74
CA SER A 136 -20.10 6.94 1.17
C SER A 136 -19.11 7.22 2.31
N ILE A 137 -18.65 6.17 3.00
CA ILE A 137 -17.71 6.25 4.11
C ILE A 137 -16.31 6.58 3.59
N GLU A 138 -15.56 7.33 4.38
CA GLU A 138 -14.18 7.65 4.08
C GLU A 138 -13.30 6.41 4.20
N THR A 139 -12.55 6.08 3.15
CA THR A 139 -11.68 4.89 3.15
C THR A 139 -10.38 5.16 3.92
N PRO A 140 -9.70 4.11 4.44
CA PRO A 140 -8.40 4.27 5.09
C PRO A 140 -7.36 4.98 4.22
N GLU A 141 -7.39 4.75 2.90
CA GLU A 141 -6.56 5.48 1.94
C GLU A 141 -6.82 6.99 1.99
N GLU A 142 -8.10 7.42 2.00
CA GLU A 142 -8.47 8.83 2.10
C GLU A 142 -8.02 9.45 3.44
N ILE A 143 -8.22 8.74 4.56
CA ILE A 143 -7.80 9.20 5.90
C ILE A 143 -6.29 9.46 5.92
N ILE A 144 -5.50 8.52 5.41
CA ILE A 144 -4.03 8.64 5.36
C ILE A 144 -3.61 9.79 4.45
N LEU A 145 -4.13 9.83 3.22
CA LEU A 145 -3.77 10.85 2.25
C LEU A 145 -4.11 12.25 2.75
N ARG A 146 -5.29 12.43 3.38
CA ARG A 146 -5.67 13.69 3.99
C ARG A 146 -4.65 14.08 5.06
N ALA A 147 -4.35 13.20 6.01
CA ALA A 147 -3.38 13.47 7.07
C ALA A 147 -1.98 13.81 6.52
N THR A 148 -1.57 13.20 5.42
CA THR A 148 -0.31 13.52 4.72
C THR A 148 -0.33 14.91 4.09
N VAL A 149 -1.46 15.33 3.51
CA VAL A 149 -1.61 16.64 2.86
C VAL A 149 -1.75 17.77 3.88
N THR A 150 -2.55 17.57 4.92
CA THR A 150 -2.83 18.58 5.96
C THR A 150 -1.73 18.68 7.02
N GLY A 151 -0.85 17.68 7.11
CA GLY A 151 0.12 17.59 8.21
C GLY A 151 -0.55 17.33 9.56
N SER A 152 -1.69 16.62 9.58
CA SER A 152 -2.41 16.29 10.80
C SER A 152 -1.58 15.46 11.77
N ASP A 153 -1.95 15.50 13.06
CA ASP A 153 -1.32 14.70 14.11
C ASP A 153 -1.26 13.21 13.71
N ARG A 154 -0.03 12.68 13.67
CA ARG A 154 0.24 11.30 13.27
C ARG A 154 -0.24 10.31 14.33
N ASP A 155 -0.27 10.71 15.60
CA ASP A 155 -0.82 9.85 16.65
C ASP A 155 -2.34 9.75 16.54
N GLU A 156 -3.01 10.85 16.20
CA GLU A 156 -4.45 10.84 15.89
C GLU A 156 -4.76 9.98 14.67
N LEU A 157 -3.97 10.09 13.61
CA LEU A 157 -4.09 9.23 12.43
C LEU A 157 -4.06 7.75 12.82
N VAL A 158 -3.04 7.34 13.59
CA VAL A 158 -2.91 5.94 14.03
C VAL A 158 -4.09 5.50 14.88
N ARG A 159 -4.58 6.35 15.80
CA ARG A 159 -5.77 6.04 16.62
C ARG A 159 -7.03 5.86 15.76
N ASN A 160 -7.22 6.72 14.75
CA ASN A 160 -8.36 6.65 13.84
C ASN A 160 -8.30 5.39 12.98
N LEU A 161 -7.13 5.07 12.44
CA LEU A 161 -6.91 3.85 11.66
C LEU A 161 -7.03 2.58 12.50
N ALA A 162 -6.61 2.59 13.76
CA ALA A 162 -6.73 1.42 14.65
C ALA A 162 -8.20 1.06 14.95
N LYS A 163 -9.11 2.02 14.91
CA LYS A 163 -10.55 1.82 15.17
C LYS A 163 -11.36 1.53 13.90
N TYR A 164 -10.73 1.54 12.74
CA TYR A 164 -11.43 1.41 11.47
C TYR A 164 -11.94 -0.03 11.27
N PRO A 165 -13.20 -0.25 10.82
CA PRO A 165 -13.73 -1.58 10.54
C PRO A 165 -13.14 -2.14 9.24
N TYR A 166 -12.00 -2.81 9.34
CA TYR A 166 -11.32 -3.36 8.17
C TYR A 166 -12.05 -4.57 7.57
N THR A 167 -11.99 -4.64 6.25
CA THR A 167 -12.27 -5.85 5.48
C THR A 167 -10.95 -6.39 4.94
N PHE A 168 -10.82 -7.71 4.97
CA PHE A 168 -9.64 -8.42 4.49
C PHE A 168 -9.91 -9.00 3.10
N GLY A 169 -8.84 -9.14 2.31
CA GLY A 169 -8.94 -9.68 0.96
C GLY A 169 -9.57 -11.08 0.96
N ALA A 170 -10.55 -11.29 0.09
CA ALA A 170 -11.24 -12.57 -0.05
C ALA A 170 -10.95 -13.17 -1.43
N VAL A 171 -10.81 -14.50 -1.49
CA VAL A 171 -10.69 -15.21 -2.77
C VAL A 171 -11.99 -15.01 -3.54
N ALA A 172 -11.88 -14.58 -4.80
CA ALA A 172 -13.04 -14.38 -5.64
C ALA A 172 -13.79 -15.72 -5.83
N PRO A 173 -15.13 -15.71 -5.80
CA PRO A 173 -15.91 -16.93 -6.04
C PRO A 173 -15.72 -17.41 -7.47
N TYR A 174 -15.71 -18.73 -7.65
CA TYR A 174 -15.70 -19.38 -8.97
C TYR A 174 -16.84 -18.82 -9.85
N PRO A 175 -16.64 -18.55 -11.16
CA PRO A 175 -15.49 -18.91 -12.01
C PRO A 175 -14.36 -17.87 -12.06
N PHE A 176 -14.41 -16.82 -11.24
CA PHE A 176 -13.41 -15.75 -11.28
C PHE A 176 -12.14 -16.18 -10.54
N GLU A 177 -11.01 -16.20 -11.25
CA GLU A 177 -9.70 -16.35 -10.61
C GLU A 177 -9.22 -15.00 -10.08
N GLY A 178 -8.94 -14.89 -8.78
CA GLY A 178 -8.36 -13.69 -8.19
C GLY A 178 -8.67 -13.50 -6.71
N THR A 179 -8.15 -12.41 -6.16
CA THR A 179 -8.47 -11.94 -4.81
C THR A 179 -9.14 -10.58 -4.93
N THR A 180 -10.27 -10.40 -4.25
CA THR A 180 -10.90 -9.09 -4.12
C THR A 180 -10.20 -8.35 -2.99
N PRO A 181 -9.54 -7.22 -3.26
CA PRO A 181 -8.78 -6.50 -2.24
C PRO A 181 -9.72 -5.86 -1.20
N GLY A 182 -9.39 -6.08 0.07
CA GLY A 182 -10.07 -5.49 1.22
C GLY A 182 -9.69 -4.02 1.43
N THR A 183 -10.19 -3.42 2.51
CA THR A 183 -9.74 -2.10 2.96
C THR A 183 -8.39 -2.15 3.68
N TRP A 184 -8.00 -3.32 4.22
CA TRP A 184 -6.67 -3.50 4.81
C TRP A 184 -5.53 -3.33 3.79
N ASP A 185 -5.73 -3.79 2.56
CA ASP A 185 -4.73 -3.67 1.47
C ASP A 185 -4.37 -2.21 1.16
N GLN A 186 -5.25 -1.25 1.52
CA GLN A 186 -4.99 0.18 1.38
C GLN A 186 -3.95 0.67 2.40
N ILE A 187 -3.94 0.12 3.62
CA ILE A 187 -2.93 0.43 4.64
C ILE A 187 -1.57 -0.08 4.19
N GLU A 188 -1.51 -1.33 3.71
CA GLU A 188 -0.26 -1.93 3.20
C GLU A 188 0.30 -1.14 2.02
N THR A 189 -0.57 -0.78 1.07
CA THR A 189 -0.19 0.07 -0.07
C THR A 189 0.32 1.43 0.40
N ALA A 190 -0.34 2.06 1.37
CA ALA A 190 0.07 3.36 1.90
C ALA A 190 1.44 3.32 2.59
N ALA A 191 1.75 2.25 3.32
CA ALA A 191 3.07 2.02 3.91
C ALA A 191 4.15 1.85 2.83
N LEU A 192 3.89 1.04 1.79
CA LEU A 192 4.81 0.86 0.67
C LEU A 192 5.06 2.15 -0.12
N MET A 193 4.05 3.00 -0.24
CA MET A 193 4.14 4.29 -0.93
C MET A 193 4.76 5.40 -0.07
N GLY A 194 5.06 5.11 1.20
CA GLY A 194 5.68 6.06 2.14
C GLY A 194 4.75 7.12 2.69
N TYR A 195 3.43 6.90 2.66
CA TYR A 195 2.45 7.78 3.32
C TYR A 195 2.28 7.45 4.82
N LEU A 196 2.67 6.24 5.21
CA LEU A 196 2.83 5.81 6.59
C LEU A 196 4.30 5.52 6.88
N SER A 197 4.78 5.92 8.06
CA SER A 197 6.07 5.48 8.55
C SER A 197 6.00 4.01 9.01
N THR A 198 7.15 3.36 9.10
CA THR A 198 7.22 1.96 9.58
C THR A 198 6.66 1.81 11.00
N SER A 199 6.95 2.74 11.89
CA SER A 199 6.46 2.71 13.27
C SER A 199 4.94 2.94 13.37
N GLU A 200 4.38 3.81 12.53
CA GLU A 200 2.93 4.00 12.44
C GLU A 200 2.24 2.72 11.96
N PHE A 201 2.77 2.11 10.89
CA PHE A 201 2.24 0.85 10.36
C PHE A 201 2.27 -0.27 11.39
N GLU A 202 3.40 -0.45 12.09
CA GLU A 202 3.53 -1.46 13.16
C GLU A 202 2.53 -1.24 14.30
N ARG A 203 2.31 0.02 14.71
CA ARG A 203 1.31 0.35 15.73
C ARG A 203 -0.11 0.02 15.30
N ILE A 204 -0.45 0.25 14.03
CA ILE A 204 -1.77 -0.11 13.48
C ILE A 204 -1.92 -1.64 13.45
N CYS A 205 -0.91 -2.37 12.97
CA CYS A 205 -0.89 -3.83 12.96
C CYS A 205 -1.07 -4.43 14.36
N ALA A 206 -0.39 -3.86 15.36
CA ALA A 206 -0.51 -4.31 16.75
C ALA A 206 -1.91 -4.12 17.34
N ALA A 207 -2.68 -3.14 16.84
CA ALA A 207 -4.05 -2.88 17.33
C ALA A 207 -5.12 -3.69 16.58
N VAL A 208 -4.92 -3.94 15.29
CA VAL A 208 -5.93 -4.57 14.42
C VAL A 208 -5.78 -6.10 14.37
N GLU A 209 -4.58 -6.63 14.66
CA GLU A 209 -4.24 -8.06 14.54
C GLU A 209 -4.72 -8.66 13.20
N PRO A 210 -4.25 -8.13 12.05
CA PRO A 210 -4.68 -8.63 10.76
C PRO A 210 -4.37 -10.13 10.65
N PRO A 211 -5.24 -10.94 10.02
CA PRO A 211 -4.99 -12.37 9.86
C PRO A 211 -3.66 -12.54 9.16
N SER A 212 -2.67 -13.08 9.88
CA SER A 212 -1.34 -13.36 9.34
C SER A 212 -1.52 -14.18 8.07
N THR A 213 -1.23 -13.60 6.91
CA THR A 213 -1.34 -14.26 5.61
C THR A 213 -0.27 -15.35 5.52
N ALA A 214 -0.51 -16.48 6.19
CA ALA A 214 0.29 -17.68 6.15
C ALA A 214 0.01 -18.40 4.82
N GLY A 215 1.03 -18.55 3.97
CA GLY A 215 0.94 -19.36 2.75
C GLY A 215 2.10 -19.24 1.76
#